data_AF-A0A382FA69-F1
#
_entry.id   AF-A0A382FA69-F1
#
_cell.length_a   1.000
_cell.length_b   1.000
_cell.length_c   1.000
_cell.angle_alpha   90.00
_cell.angle_beta   90.00
_cell.angle_gamma   90.00
#
_symmetry.space_group_name_H-M   'P 1'
#
loop_
_entity.id
_entity.type
_entity.pdbx_description
1 polymer ?
#
loop_
_entity_poly.entity_id
_entity_poly.type
_entity_poly.pdbx_seq_one_letter_code
_entity_poly.pdbx_strand_id
1 'polypeptide(L)'
;MKLFKPFLPIICIVCAFAAPTRKEFSEAFIQVAENGNPAIVSIVSEKMVERSFHQFFGPFGDRFPQEKFKGHSLGSGVIIDADEGYIVTNNHVIEDAEEIKVVMFDKREVKATIVAADPPSDLAVIKVDPGNLSTVELGNSDQLSVG
;
A
#
# COMPACT_ATOMS: atom_id res chain seq x y z
N MET A 1 -21.40 9.31 68.00
CA MET A 1 -22.06 8.31 67.13
C MET A 1 -21.75 8.68 65.68
N LYS A 2 -20.93 7.82 65.04
CA LYS A 2 -20.59 7.62 63.60
C LYS A 2 -20.38 8.84 62.68
N LEU A 3 -19.14 9.11 62.24
CA LEU A 3 -18.37 8.50 61.12
C LEU A 3 -18.74 9.12 59.75
N PHE A 4 -18.01 10.15 59.32
CA PHE A 4 -18.11 10.67 57.95
C PHE A 4 -16.77 11.20 57.44
N LYS A 5 -16.46 10.85 56.19
CA LYS A 5 -15.22 10.97 55.37
C LYS A 5 -14.36 9.71 55.39
N PRO A 6 -13.86 9.18 54.24
CA PRO A 6 -13.48 9.91 53.01
C PRO A 6 -13.78 9.14 51.69
N PHE A 7 -14.68 9.62 50.83
CA PHE A 7 -14.90 9.00 49.50
C PHE A 7 -14.46 9.86 48.31
N LEU A 8 -13.96 11.07 48.56
CA LEU A 8 -13.65 12.02 47.50
C LEU A 8 -12.23 11.94 46.86
N PRO A 9 -11.18 11.34 47.45
CA PRO A 9 -9.87 11.33 46.78
C PRO A 9 -9.70 10.19 45.74
N ILE A 10 -10.59 9.21 45.71
CA ILE A 10 -10.44 8.00 44.86
C ILE A 10 -10.82 8.28 43.40
N ILE A 11 -11.77 9.20 43.16
CA ILE A 11 -12.27 9.50 41.80
C ILE A 11 -11.24 10.24 40.93
N CYS A 12 -10.35 11.05 41.51
CA CYS A 12 -9.34 11.78 40.74
C CYS A 12 -8.13 10.90 40.30
N ILE A 13 -7.89 9.76 40.94
CA ILE A 13 -6.76 8.87 40.59
C ILE A 13 -7.07 8.02 39.35
N VAL A 14 -8.35 7.75 39.06
CA VAL A 14 -8.77 6.89 37.93
C VAL A 14 -8.73 7.63 36.58
N CYS A 15 -8.96 8.94 36.57
CA CYS A 15 -8.99 9.72 35.32
C CYS A 15 -7.60 10.01 34.71
N ALA A 16 -6.51 9.87 35.47
CA ALA A 16 -5.17 10.14 34.98
C ALA A 16 -4.57 9.00 34.11
N PHE A 17 -5.23 7.83 34.09
CA PHE A 17 -4.80 6.63 33.34
C PHE A 17 -5.65 6.33 32.10
N ALA A 18 -6.60 7.20 31.74
CA ALA A 18 -7.59 6.90 30.70
C ALA A 18 -7.14 7.24 29.27
N ALA A 19 -6.07 8.00 29.09
CA ALA A 19 -5.53 8.35 27.77
C ALA A 19 -4.20 7.64 27.55
N PRO A 20 -3.99 6.95 26.40
CA PRO A 20 -2.71 6.35 26.10
C PRO A 20 -1.63 7.43 26.10
N THR A 21 -0.50 7.12 26.73
CA THR A 21 0.66 7.97 26.73
C THR A 21 1.22 8.08 25.31
N ARG A 22 1.99 9.15 25.02
CA ARG A 22 2.69 9.27 23.73
C ARG A 22 3.58 8.06 23.43
N LYS A 23 4.09 7.40 24.47
CA LYS A 23 4.93 6.20 24.36
C LYS A 23 4.11 5.00 23.89
N GLU A 24 2.97 4.73 24.53
CA GLU A 24 2.06 3.64 24.16
C GLU A 24 1.48 3.84 22.75
N PHE A 25 1.13 5.07 22.37
CA PHE A 25 0.71 5.38 21.01
C PHE A 25 1.82 5.08 20.02
N SER A 26 3.05 5.59 20.26
CA SER A 26 4.20 5.32 19.40
C SER A 26 4.50 3.82 19.27
N GLU A 27 4.38 3.05 20.37
CA GLU A 27 4.57 1.61 20.36
C GLU A 27 3.54 0.90 19.46
N ALA A 28 2.28 1.33 19.48
CA ALA A 28 1.26 0.80 18.59
C ALA A 28 1.60 1.03 17.10
N PHE A 29 2.08 2.22 16.72
CA PHE A 29 2.52 2.47 15.32
C PHE A 29 3.74 1.64 14.94
N ILE A 30 4.70 1.49 15.85
CA ILE A 30 5.88 0.66 15.62
C ILE A 30 5.44 -0.78 15.36
N GLN A 31 4.56 -1.32 16.19
CA GLN A 31 4.06 -2.69 16.05
C GLN A 31 3.34 -2.92 14.72
N VAL A 32 2.50 -1.97 14.29
CA VAL A 32 1.83 -2.04 12.98
C VAL A 32 2.85 -2.04 11.84
N ALA A 33 3.85 -1.16 11.91
CA ALA A 33 4.91 -1.11 10.90
C ALA A 33 5.77 -2.38 10.87
N GLU A 34 6.16 -2.91 12.04
CA GLU A 34 6.94 -4.15 12.15
C GLU A 34 6.21 -5.35 11.55
N ASN A 35 4.90 -5.46 11.79
CA ASN A 35 4.09 -6.56 11.28
C ASN A 35 3.70 -6.39 9.81
N GLY A 36 3.39 -5.16 9.38
CA GLY A 36 2.84 -4.89 8.06
C GLY A 36 3.90 -4.71 6.97
N ASN A 37 5.04 -4.08 7.28
CA ASN A 37 6.05 -3.73 6.27
C ASN A 37 6.58 -4.91 5.45
N PRO A 38 6.83 -6.11 6.03
CA PRO A 38 7.29 -7.27 5.26
C PRO A 38 6.33 -7.70 4.14
N ALA A 39 5.04 -7.39 4.26
CA ALA A 39 4.01 -7.71 3.26
C ALA A 39 3.79 -6.61 2.21
N ILE A 40 4.41 -5.43 2.39
CA ILE A 40 4.28 -4.30 1.47
C ILE A 40 5.42 -4.34 0.46
N VAL A 41 5.08 -4.16 -0.81
CA VAL A 41 6.03 -4.17 -1.92
C VAL A 41 5.98 -2.87 -2.72
N SER A 42 7.08 -2.52 -3.37
CA SER A 42 7.11 -1.47 -4.40
C SER A 42 6.93 -2.11 -5.77
N ILE A 43 6.13 -1.49 -6.63
CA ILE A 43 5.84 -1.95 -7.97
C ILE A 43 6.39 -0.94 -8.96
N VAL A 44 7.21 -1.43 -9.87
CA VAL A 44 7.78 -0.67 -10.98
C VAL A 44 7.26 -1.29 -12.25
N SER A 45 6.39 -0.58 -12.97
CA SER A 45 5.92 -1.01 -14.27
C SER A 45 6.61 -0.21 -15.37
N GLU A 46 7.05 -0.90 -16.40
CA GLU A 46 7.64 -0.31 -17.60
C GLU A 46 6.59 -0.29 -18.70
N LYS A 47 6.30 0.89 -19.24
CA LYS A 47 5.28 1.12 -20.27
C LYS A 47 5.92 1.83 -21.46
N MET A 48 5.57 1.46 -22.69
CA MET A 48 5.94 2.28 -23.84
C MET A 48 5.01 3.49 -23.94
N VAL A 49 5.56 4.68 -23.75
CA VAL A 49 4.83 5.94 -23.86
C VAL A 49 5.15 6.57 -25.21
N GLU A 50 4.11 6.89 -25.97
CA GLU A 50 4.25 7.63 -27.21
C GLU A 50 4.18 9.13 -26.92
N ARG A 51 5.27 9.87 -27.20
CA ARG A 51 5.24 11.33 -27.08
C ARG A 51 4.69 11.94 -28.36
N SER A 52 3.44 12.37 -28.34
CA SER A 52 2.88 13.16 -29.43
C SER A 52 3.14 14.66 -29.21
N PHE A 53 3.93 15.25 -30.09
CA PHE A 53 4.18 16.70 -30.12
C PHE A 53 3.00 17.49 -30.70
N HIS A 54 2.02 16.82 -31.31
CA HIS A 54 0.80 17.44 -31.84
C HIS A 54 0.02 18.19 -30.74
N GLN A 55 -0.01 17.64 -29.54
CA GLN A 55 -0.69 18.26 -28.39
C GLN A 55 -0.02 19.58 -27.94
N PHE A 56 1.27 19.78 -28.23
CA PHE A 56 2.02 20.95 -27.79
C PHE A 56 2.28 21.97 -28.91
N PHE A 57 2.44 21.51 -30.16
CA PHE A 57 2.82 22.34 -31.31
C PHE A 57 1.73 22.42 -32.41
N GLY A 58 0.53 21.87 -32.17
CA GLY A 58 -0.61 21.94 -33.09
C GLY A 58 -0.26 21.44 -34.50
N PRO A 59 -0.63 22.15 -35.58
CA PRO A 59 -0.37 21.73 -36.97
C PRO A 59 1.12 21.67 -37.37
N PHE A 60 2.03 22.06 -36.47
CA PHE A 60 3.48 21.87 -36.65
C PHE A 60 3.99 20.59 -35.98
N GLY A 61 3.19 19.94 -35.13
CA GLY A 61 3.54 18.73 -34.39
C GLY A 61 3.87 17.54 -35.29
N ASP A 62 3.18 17.41 -36.43
CA ASP A 62 3.36 16.30 -37.38
C ASP A 62 4.72 16.34 -38.11
N ARG A 63 5.49 17.43 -37.94
CA ARG A 63 6.87 17.56 -38.46
C ARG A 63 7.92 17.04 -37.47
N PHE A 64 7.52 16.76 -36.22
CA PHE A 64 8.41 16.19 -35.21
C PHE A 64 8.28 14.66 -35.21
N PRO A 65 9.39 13.91 -35.11
CA PRO A 65 9.34 12.46 -34.99
C PRO A 65 8.51 12.04 -33.78
N GLN A 66 7.54 11.14 -33.99
CA GLN A 66 6.91 10.44 -32.89
C GLN A 66 7.85 9.33 -32.43
N GLU A 67 8.51 9.55 -31.30
CA GLU A 67 9.35 8.55 -30.67
C GLU A 67 8.60 7.87 -29.53
N LYS A 68 8.62 6.53 -29.54
CA LYS A 68 8.21 5.72 -28.40
C LYS A 68 9.39 5.64 -27.44
N PHE A 69 9.18 6.00 -26.19
CA PHE A 69 10.18 5.88 -25.14
C PHE A 69 9.63 5.02 -23.99
N LYS A 70 10.54 4.36 -23.27
CA LYS A 70 10.20 3.60 -22.07
C LYS A 70 9.90 4.57 -20.93
N GLY A 71 8.63 4.63 -20.52
CA GLY A 71 8.20 5.29 -19.30
C GLY A 71 8.12 4.28 -18.15
N HIS A 72 8.20 4.79 -16.93
CA HIS A 72 8.01 3.99 -15.72
C HIS A 72 6.83 4.52 -14.92
N SER A 73 5.99 3.62 -14.40
CA SER A 73 5.06 3.92 -13.32
C SER A 73 5.58 3.30 -12.02
N LEU A 74 5.33 3.99 -10.92
CA LEU A 74 5.71 3.56 -9.58
C LEU A 74 4.45 3.46 -8.73
N GLY A 75 4.33 2.37 -7.99
CA GLY A 75 3.22 2.14 -7.07
C GLY A 75 3.61 1.22 -5.94
N SER A 76 2.61 0.81 -5.15
CA SER A 76 2.79 -0.16 -4.09
C SER A 76 1.81 -1.31 -4.25
N GLY A 77 2.12 -2.43 -3.62
CA GLY A 77 1.23 -3.57 -3.52
C GLY A 77 1.31 -4.20 -2.15
N VAL A 78 0.35 -5.06 -1.87
CA VAL A 78 0.26 -5.82 -0.61
C VAL A 78 0.18 -7.30 -0.93
N ILE A 79 1.05 -8.09 -0.33
CA ILE A 79 1.03 -9.55 -0.43
C ILE A 79 -0.14 -10.07 0.41
N ILE A 80 -1.10 -10.70 -0.26
CA ILE A 80 -2.31 -11.27 0.36
C ILE A 80 -2.24 -12.79 0.47
N ASP A 81 -1.31 -13.43 -0.23
CA ASP A 81 -1.04 -14.86 -0.15
C ASP A 81 0.45 -15.11 -0.44
N ALA A 82 1.20 -15.53 0.58
CA ALA A 82 2.64 -15.78 0.48
C ALA A 82 2.95 -17.15 -0.14
N ASP A 83 2.04 -18.12 0.02
CA ASP A 83 2.22 -19.48 -0.50
C ASP A 83 2.05 -19.49 -2.02
N GLU A 84 1.08 -18.75 -2.52
CA GLU A 84 0.81 -18.60 -3.95
C GLU A 84 1.44 -17.35 -4.57
N GLY A 85 1.98 -16.43 -3.76
CA GLY A 85 2.63 -15.20 -4.23
C GLY A 85 1.68 -14.17 -4.83
N TYR A 86 0.44 -14.08 -4.32
CA TYR A 86 -0.54 -13.10 -4.79
C TYR A 86 -0.37 -11.74 -4.13
N ILE A 87 -0.38 -10.71 -4.96
CA ILE A 87 -0.21 -9.32 -4.57
C ILE A 87 -1.37 -8.49 -5.14
N VAL A 88 -2.01 -7.70 -4.28
CA VAL A 88 -3.03 -6.72 -4.69
C VAL A 88 -2.39 -5.36 -4.88
N THR A 89 -2.76 -4.66 -5.94
CA THR A 89 -2.35 -3.29 -6.24
C THR A 89 -3.46 -2.55 -6.99
N ASN A 90 -3.20 -1.32 -7.40
CA ASN A 90 -4.09 -0.56 -8.25
C ASN A 90 -3.95 -0.95 -9.73
N ASN A 91 -5.06 -0.96 -10.46
CA ASN A 91 -5.05 -1.24 -11.89
C ASN A 91 -4.20 -0.21 -12.65
N HIS A 92 -4.35 1.09 -12.37
CA HIS A 92 -3.59 2.13 -13.08
C HIS A 92 -2.06 2.00 -12.94
N VAL A 93 -1.58 1.34 -11.88
CA VAL A 93 -0.14 1.07 -11.69
C VAL A 93 0.37 0.08 -12.74
N ILE A 94 -0.43 -0.94 -13.08
CA ILE A 94 -0.02 -2.05 -13.96
C ILE A 94 -0.60 -1.98 -15.37
N GLU A 95 -1.54 -1.06 -15.63
CA GLU A 95 -2.19 -0.89 -16.94
C GLU A 95 -1.16 -0.62 -18.05
N ASP A 96 -1.28 -1.23 -19.24
CA ASP A 96 -0.33 -1.07 -20.35
C ASP A 96 1.15 -1.36 -20.03
N ALA A 97 1.43 -2.07 -18.93
CA ALA A 97 2.78 -2.49 -18.58
C ALA A 97 3.26 -3.62 -19.48
N GLU A 98 4.42 -3.42 -20.10
CA GLU A 98 5.14 -4.48 -20.82
C GLU A 98 5.89 -5.39 -19.85
N GLU A 99 6.45 -4.81 -18.79
CA GLU A 99 7.15 -5.53 -17.73
C GLU A 99 6.75 -4.96 -16.36
N ILE A 100 6.50 -5.84 -15.39
CA ILE A 100 6.24 -5.47 -14.00
C ILE A 100 7.33 -6.08 -13.14
N LYS A 101 8.04 -5.22 -12.41
CA LYS A 101 9.02 -5.59 -11.39
C LYS A 101 8.46 -5.26 -10.03
N VAL A 102 8.63 -6.18 -9.09
CA VAL A 102 8.24 -6.04 -7.70
C VAL A 102 9.50 -6.00 -6.87
N VAL A 103 9.68 -4.92 -6.11
CA VAL A 103 10.77 -4.77 -5.14
C VAL A 103 10.21 -5.09 -3.77
N MET A 104 10.71 -6.19 -3.20
CA MET A 104 10.33 -6.71 -1.89
C MET A 104 10.91 -5.85 -0.76
N PHE A 105 10.38 -6.01 0.45
CA PHE A 105 10.89 -5.32 1.64
C PHE A 105 12.38 -5.58 1.91
N ASP A 106 12.86 -6.79 1.60
CA ASP A 106 14.27 -7.19 1.70
C ASP A 106 15.14 -6.72 0.51
N LYS A 107 14.59 -5.87 -0.36
CA LYS A 107 15.21 -5.29 -1.56
C LYS A 107 15.46 -6.27 -2.71
N ARG A 108 14.94 -7.51 -2.63
CA ARG A 108 14.94 -8.39 -3.80
C ARG A 108 14.00 -7.86 -4.87
N GLU A 109 14.43 -7.92 -6.12
CA GLU A 109 13.58 -7.63 -7.27
C GLU A 109 13.13 -8.94 -7.92
N VAL A 110 11.84 -9.04 -8.19
CA VAL A 110 11.25 -10.19 -8.88
C VAL A 110 10.31 -9.71 -9.99
N LYS A 111 10.13 -10.54 -11.01
CA LYS A 111 9.13 -10.25 -12.04
C LYS A 111 7.75 -10.69 -11.57
N ALA A 112 6.73 -9.96 -12.00
CA ALA A 112 5.34 -10.33 -11.75
C ALA A 112 4.56 -10.50 -13.05
N THR A 113 3.49 -11.28 -12.98
CA THR A 113 2.53 -11.47 -14.05
C THR A 113 1.16 -10.98 -13.60
N ILE A 114 0.38 -10.42 -14.51
CA ILE A 114 -1.00 -9.99 -14.21
C ILE A 114 -1.88 -11.23 -14.18
N VAL A 115 -2.62 -11.42 -13.08
CA VAL A 115 -3.60 -12.50 -12.93
C VAL A 115 -4.99 -12.01 -13.31
N ALA A 116 -5.38 -10.84 -12.78
CA ALA A 116 -6.66 -10.22 -13.04
C ALA A 116 -6.57 -8.70 -12.81
N ALA A 117 -7.45 -7.96 -13.48
CA ALA A 117 -7.62 -6.53 -13.29
C ALA A 117 -9.12 -6.18 -13.35
N ASP A 118 -9.53 -5.23 -12.52
CA ASP A 118 -10.88 -4.65 -12.46
C ASP A 118 -10.78 -3.12 -12.58
N PRO A 119 -10.84 -2.56 -13.81
CA PRO A 119 -10.71 -1.12 -14.02
C PRO A 119 -11.76 -0.26 -13.30
N PRO A 120 -13.06 -0.62 -13.22
CA PRO A 120 -14.06 0.13 -12.47
C PRO A 120 -13.74 0.38 -10.99
N SER A 121 -13.12 -0.60 -10.31
CA SER A 121 -12.71 -0.46 -8.91
C SER A 121 -11.25 -0.02 -8.75
N ASP A 122 -10.53 0.15 -9.86
CA ASP A 122 -9.08 0.39 -9.91
C ASP A 122 -8.26 -0.64 -9.11
N LEU A 123 -8.62 -1.93 -9.17
CA LEU A 123 -7.91 -3.02 -8.50
C LEU A 123 -7.26 -3.97 -9.50
N ALA A 124 -6.14 -4.55 -9.11
CA ALA A 124 -5.48 -5.63 -9.84
C ALA A 124 -4.83 -6.64 -8.90
N VAL A 125 -4.75 -7.89 -9.37
CA VAL A 125 -4.02 -8.98 -8.74
C VAL A 125 -2.88 -9.37 -9.66
N ILE A 126 -1.66 -9.34 -9.12
CA ILE A 126 -0.45 -9.83 -9.80
C ILE A 126 0.12 -11.02 -9.02
N LYS A 127 0.85 -11.89 -9.70
CA LYS A 127 1.52 -13.07 -9.12
C LYS A 127 3.02 -12.98 -9.32
N VAL A 128 3.76 -13.26 -8.26
CA VAL A 128 5.22 -13.48 -8.28
C VAL A 128 5.52 -14.93 -7.94
N ASP A 129 6.71 -15.41 -8.28
CA ASP A 129 7.14 -16.74 -7.85
C ASP A 129 7.20 -16.81 -6.31
N PRO A 130 6.56 -17.83 -5.70
CA PRO A 130 6.58 -18.00 -4.25
C PRO A 130 8.02 -18.14 -3.71
N GLY A 131 8.26 -17.59 -2.54
CA GLY A 131 9.58 -17.56 -1.91
C GLY A 131 9.49 -17.13 -0.45
N ASN A 132 10.52 -16.44 0.06
CA ASN A 132 10.46 -15.84 1.39
C ASN A 132 9.56 -14.59 1.38
N LEU A 133 8.25 -14.81 1.34
CA LEU A 133 7.22 -13.77 1.36
C LEU A 133 6.54 -13.72 2.74
N SER A 134 5.99 -12.56 3.08
CA SER A 134 5.18 -12.37 4.28
C SER A 134 3.81 -11.85 3.86
N THR A 135 2.75 -12.39 4.44
CA THR A 135 1.36 -11.98 4.15
C THR A 135 0.85 -11.12 5.27
N VAL A 136 0.02 -10.12 4.95
CA VAL A 136 -0.73 -9.37 5.96
C VAL A 136 -2.01 -10.10 6.33
N GLU A 137 -2.38 -10.10 7.61
CA GLU A 137 -3.71 -10.56 8.01
C GLU A 137 -4.78 -9.56 7.53
N LEU A 138 -5.79 -10.07 6.81
CA LEU A 138 -6.90 -9.24 6.34
C LEU A 138 -7.88 -8.97 7.50
N GLY A 139 -8.17 -7.69 7.73
CA GLY A 139 -9.22 -7.25 8.66
C GLY A 139 -10.61 -7.27 8.02
N ASN A 140 -11.64 -7.11 8.85
CA ASN A 140 -13.02 -6.94 8.40
C ASN A 140 -13.37 -5.46 8.25
N SER A 141 -13.58 -4.99 7.02
CA SER A 141 -13.93 -3.60 6.71
C SER A 141 -15.29 -3.16 7.27
N ASP A 142 -16.24 -4.08 7.43
CA ASP A 142 -17.60 -3.77 7.94
C ASP A 142 -17.60 -3.38 9.42
N GLN A 143 -16.51 -3.69 10.13
CA GLN A 143 -16.34 -3.38 11.55
C GLN A 143 -15.60 -2.05 11.78
N LEU A 144 -15.19 -1.36 10.72
CA LEU A 144 -14.50 -0.08 10.85
C LEU A 144 -15.46 1.02 11.31
N SER A 145 -14.98 1.86 12.22
CA SER A 145 -15.68 3.08 12.65
C SER A 145 -15.09 4.29 11.94
N VAL A 146 -15.92 5.28 11.63
CA VAL A 146 -15.44 6.59 11.14
C VAL A 146 -14.73 7.30 12.30
N GLY A 147 -13.50 7.76 12.05
CA GLY A 147 -12.64 8.44 13.02
C GLY A 147 -12.96 9.91 13.22
#